data_AF-A0A7J9B6G3-F1
#
_entry.id   AF-A0A7J9B6G3-F1
#
_cell.length_a   1.000
_cell.length_b   1.000
_cell.length_c   1.000
_cell.angle_alpha   90.00
_cell.angle_beta   90.00
_cell.angle_gamma   90.00
#
_symmetry.space_group_name_H-M   'P 1'
#
loop_
_entity.id
_entity.type
_entity.pdbx_description
1 polymer ?
#
loop_
_entity_poly.entity_id
_entity_poly.type
_entity_poly.pdbx_seq_one_letter_code
_entity_poly.pdbx_strand_id
1 'polypeptide(L)'
;MAAAVLKEGKKTESVVIVKLAECDCCGLTEECTQAYIASVREKFEGRWLCGLCSEAVNDETVRSEEDITTNEAMDRHMKFCG
;
A
#
# COMPACT_ATOMS: atom_id res chain seq x y z
N MET A 1 -14.54 -50.06 21.85
CA MET A 1 -14.11 -49.71 20.47
C MET A 1 -14.85 -48.46 20.06
N ALA A 2 -14.16 -47.32 19.92
CA ALA A 2 -14.63 -46.15 19.19
C ALA A 2 -13.40 -45.36 18.72
N ALA A 3 -13.38 -45.09 17.41
CA ALA A 3 -12.33 -44.45 16.64
C ALA A 3 -12.20 -42.95 17.00
N ALA A 4 -10.97 -42.41 17.08
CA ALA A 4 -10.30 -41.58 16.07
C ALA A 4 -10.94 -40.20 15.80
N VAL A 5 -10.12 -39.14 15.88
CA VAL A 5 -9.67 -38.34 14.71
C VAL A 5 -8.95 -37.09 15.22
N LEU A 6 -7.71 -36.93 14.75
CA LEU A 6 -6.86 -35.75 14.89
C LEU A 6 -7.53 -34.57 14.19
N LYS A 7 -7.61 -33.40 14.84
CA LYS A 7 -7.86 -32.13 14.15
C LYS A 7 -6.54 -31.38 14.07
N GLU A 8 -6.01 -31.38 12.86
CA GLU A 8 -4.73 -30.79 12.50
C GLU A 8 -4.75 -29.27 12.68
N GLY A 9 -3.67 -28.76 13.28
CA GLY A 9 -3.42 -27.34 13.41
C GLY A 9 -3.28 -26.71 12.03
N LYS A 10 -4.06 -25.67 11.77
CA LYS A 10 -3.98 -24.85 10.56
C LYS A 10 -2.67 -24.05 10.60
N LYS A 11 -1.58 -24.62 10.11
CA LYS A 11 -0.33 -23.90 9.88
C LYS A 11 -0.51 -23.09 8.59
N THR A 12 -0.90 -21.83 8.75
CA THR A 12 -1.07 -20.89 7.65
C THR A 12 0.31 -20.63 7.04
N GLU A 13 0.63 -21.34 5.97
CA GLU A 13 1.78 -21.03 5.14
C GLU A 13 1.46 -19.74 4.36
N SER A 14 2.15 -18.66 4.70
CA SER A 14 1.95 -17.34 4.10
C SER A 14 2.47 -17.34 2.67
N VAL A 15 1.64 -17.75 1.70
CA VAL A 15 1.90 -17.53 0.28
C VAL A 15 1.92 -16.02 0.03
N VAL A 16 3.09 -15.48 -0.30
CA VAL A 16 3.26 -14.06 -0.65
C VAL A 16 2.79 -13.87 -2.09
N ILE A 17 1.59 -13.34 -2.26
CA ILE A 17 1.03 -13.02 -3.58
C ILE A 17 1.62 -11.70 -4.05
N VAL A 18 2.39 -11.71 -5.14
CA VAL A 18 2.94 -10.52 -5.80
C VAL A 18 2.03 -10.15 -6.98
N LYS A 19 1.83 -8.85 -7.22
CA LYS A 19 1.07 -8.29 -8.34
C LYS A 19 1.82 -7.10 -8.93
N LEU A 20 1.61 -6.85 -10.22
CA LEU A 20 1.99 -5.59 -10.85
C LEU A 20 0.93 -4.53 -10.53
N ALA A 21 1.37 -3.37 -10.07
CA ALA A 21 0.50 -2.24 -9.75
C ALA A 21 1.05 -0.95 -10.36
N GLU A 22 0.22 -0.25 -11.11
CA GLU A 22 0.52 1.03 -11.75
C GLU A 22 0.16 2.18 -10.82
N CYS A 23 1.13 3.07 -10.54
CA CYS A 23 0.96 4.24 -9.68
C CYS A 23 -0.07 5.22 -10.27
N ASP A 24 -1.08 5.57 -9.48
CA ASP A 24 -2.10 6.56 -9.85
C ASP A 24 -1.53 8.00 -10.01
N CYS A 25 -0.28 8.24 -9.58
CA CYS A 25 0.40 9.54 -9.69
C CYS A 25 1.24 9.65 -10.97
N CYS A 26 2.22 8.76 -11.15
CA CYS A 26 3.23 8.87 -12.22
C CYS A 26 3.14 7.77 -13.29
N GLY A 27 2.21 6.83 -13.19
CA GLY A 27 2.09 5.71 -14.13
C GLY A 27 3.22 4.67 -14.04
N LEU A 28 4.13 4.79 -13.06
CA LEU A 28 5.16 3.78 -12.83
C LEU A 28 4.50 2.47 -12.39
N THR A 29 4.84 1.37 -13.06
CA THR A 29 4.39 0.02 -12.66
C THR A 29 5.47 -0.68 -11.84
N GLU A 30 5.10 -1.21 -10.69
CA GLU A 30 6.00 -1.94 -9.78
C GLU A 30 5.44 -3.30 -9.36
N GLU A 31 6.33 -4.25 -9.09
CA GLU A 31 5.99 -5.55 -8.50
C GLU A 31 5.84 -5.42 -6.99
N CYS A 32 4.62 -5.62 -6.49
CA CYS A 32 4.29 -5.40 -5.09
C CYS A 32 3.50 -6.55 -4.49
N THR A 33 3.69 -6.80 -3.20
CA THR A 33 2.86 -7.78 -2.50
C THR A 33 1.43 -7.27 -2.39
N GLN A 34 0.45 -8.17 -2.51
CA GLN A 34 -0.97 -7.84 -2.36
C GLN A 34 -1.25 -7.18 -1.00
N ALA A 35 -0.56 -7.61 0.05
CA ALA A 35 -0.68 -7.02 1.38
C ALA A 35 -0.19 -5.57 1.38
N TYR A 36 0.96 -5.29 0.77
CA TYR A 36 1.49 -3.93 0.66
C TYR A 36 0.58 -3.03 -0.18
N ILE A 37 0.06 -3.51 -1.30
CA ILE A 37 -0.93 -2.79 -2.12
C ILE A 37 -2.15 -2.40 -1.29
N ALA A 38 -2.68 -3.33 -0.49
CA ALA A 38 -3.83 -3.05 0.37
C ALA A 38 -3.50 -1.99 1.44
N SER A 39 -2.35 -2.09 2.11
CA SER A 39 -1.92 -1.12 3.13
C SER A 39 -1.70 0.28 2.57
N VAL A 40 -1.12 0.42 1.37
CA VAL A 40 -0.94 1.71 0.72
C VAL A 40 -2.31 2.30 0.35
N ARG A 41 -3.20 1.50 -0.24
CA ARG A 41 -4.56 1.95 -0.57
C ARG A 41 -5.36 2.39 0.66
N GLU A 42 -5.20 1.73 1.79
CA GLU A 42 -5.84 2.15 3.05
C GLU A 42 -5.35 3.53 3.52
N LYS A 43 -4.05 3.82 3.34
CA LYS A 43 -3.45 5.11 3.71
C LYS A 43 -3.81 6.27 2.77
N PHE A 44 -4.02 5.98 1.50
CA PHE A 44 -4.12 6.98 0.43
C PHE A 44 -5.51 6.99 -0.24
N GLU A 45 -6.58 6.86 0.54
CA GLU A 45 -7.98 6.96 0.08
C GLU A 45 -8.32 6.02 -1.09
N GLY A 46 -7.76 4.81 -1.07
CA GLY A 46 -7.96 3.79 -2.09
C GLY A 46 -7.02 3.88 -3.29
N ARG A 47 -6.21 4.92 -3.40
CA ARG A 47 -5.23 5.10 -4.49
C ARG A 47 -3.96 4.30 -4.20
N TRP A 48 -3.37 3.74 -5.26
CA TRP A 48 -2.08 3.10 -5.18
C TRP A 48 -0.99 4.08 -5.59
N LEU A 49 -0.01 4.28 -4.71
CA LEU A 49 1.20 5.03 -4.99
C LEU A 49 2.41 4.10 -5.04
N CYS A 50 3.29 4.34 -6.00
CA CYS A 50 4.62 3.72 -6.00
C CYS A 50 5.41 4.11 -4.75
N GLY A 51 6.48 3.37 -4.45
CA GLY A 51 7.30 3.63 -3.27
C GLY A 51 7.76 5.09 -3.17
N LEU A 52 8.18 5.66 -4.31
CA LEU A 52 8.66 7.05 -4.38
C LEU A 52 7.58 8.10 -4.15
N CYS A 53 6.41 7.96 -4.78
CA CYS A 53 5.31 8.89 -4.57
C CYS A 53 4.75 8.79 -3.15
N SER A 54 4.72 7.58 -2.57
CA SER A 54 4.27 7.39 -1.19
C SER A 54 5.17 8.10 -0.17
N GLU A 55 6.49 8.02 -0.39
CA GLU A 55 7.49 8.72 0.42
C GLU A 55 7.41 10.24 0.21
N ALA A 56 7.25 10.71 -1.03
CA ALA A 56 7.14 12.14 -1.32
C ALA A 56 5.90 12.78 -0.67
N VAL A 57 4.74 12.11 -0.74
CA VAL A 57 3.53 12.58 -0.05
C VAL A 57 3.73 12.61 1.46
N ASN A 58 4.37 11.59 2.04
CA ASN A 58 4.65 11.55 3.47
C ASN A 58 5.69 12.61 3.91
N ASP A 59 6.69 12.89 3.09
CA ASP A 59 7.63 13.98 3.34
C ASP A 59 6.91 15.34 3.33
N GLU A 60 5.97 15.54 2.40
CA GLU A 60 5.22 16.79 2.31
C GLU A 60 4.29 17.02 3.51
N THR A 61 3.65 15.97 4.05
CA THR A 61 2.86 16.09 5.29
C THR A 61 3.73 16.43 6.51
N VAL A 62 4.96 15.93 6.56
CA VAL A 62 5.88 16.15 7.69
C VAL A 62 6.62 17.50 7.59
N ARG A 63 6.94 17.94 6.37
CA ARG A 63 7.73 19.16 6.14
C ARG A 63 6.90 20.42 5.99
N SER A 64 5.60 20.31 5.77
CA SER A 64 4.73 21.48 5.64
C SER A 64 4.72 22.28 6.93
N GLU A 65 4.86 23.61 6.80
CA GLU A 65 4.78 24.56 7.93
C GLU A 65 3.36 24.60 8.54
N GLU A 66 2.38 24.17 7.76
CA GLU A 66 0.98 24.00 8.13
C GLU A 66 0.65 22.50 8.27
N ASP A 67 -0.18 22.13 9.25
CA ASP A 67 -0.72 20.77 9.39
C ASP A 67 -1.64 20.44 8.21
N ILE A 68 -1.09 19.86 7.15
CA ILE A 68 -1.84 19.43 5.98
C ILE A 68 -2.25 17.97 6.09
N THR A 69 -3.41 17.64 5.53
CA THR A 69 -3.88 16.26 5.48
C THR A 69 -3.12 15.46 4.42
N THR A 70 -3.07 14.14 4.57
CA THR A 70 -2.49 13.25 3.56
C THR A 70 -3.06 13.52 2.17
N ASN A 71 -4.38 13.71 2.03
CA ASN A 71 -5.01 13.99 0.75
C ASN A 71 -4.55 15.32 0.15
N GLU A 72 -4.40 16.36 0.98
CA GLU A 72 -3.89 17.65 0.49
C GLU A 72 -2.43 17.54 0.03
N ALA A 73 -1.61 16.75 0.73
CA ALA A 73 -0.28 16.42 0.28
C ALA A 73 -0.27 15.61 -1.03
N MET A 74 -1.24 14.71 -1.22
CA MET A 74 -1.41 14.01 -2.50
C MET A 74 -1.73 14.98 -3.64
N ASP A 75 -2.67 15.90 -3.44
CA ASP A 75 -3.11 16.85 -4.47
C ASP A 75 -1.96 17.78 -4.89
N ARG A 76 -1.14 18.22 -3.94
CA ARG A 76 0.08 18.99 -4.19
C ARG A 76 1.12 18.18 -4.95
N HIS A 77 1.42 16.94 -4.51
CA HIS A 77 2.39 16.09 -5.19
C HIS A 77 1.96 15.72 -6.62
N MET A 78 0.69 15.36 -6.83
CA MET A 78 0.14 14.96 -8.13
C MET A 78 0.20 16.07 -9.19
N LYS A 79 0.28 17.35 -8.79
CA LYS A 79 0.43 18.47 -9.73
C LYS A 79 1.80 18.52 -10.41
N PHE A 80 2.82 17.94 -9.79
CA PHE A 80 4.22 18.01 -10.28
C PHE A 80 4.80 16.64 -10.62
N CYS A 81 4.09 15.57 -10.29
CA CYS A 81 4.45 14.18 -10.52
C CYS A 81 4.13 13.78 -11.97
N GLY A 82 5.15 13.47 -12.78
CA GLY A 82 5.01 13.10 -14.20
C GLY A 82 6.33 12.99 -14.94
#